data_AF-A0A534WCN4-F1
#
_entry.id   AF-A0A534WCN4-F1
#
_cell.length_a   1.000
_cell.length_b   1.000
_cell.length_c   1.000
_cell.angle_alpha   90.00
_cell.angle_beta   90.00
_cell.angle_gamma   90.00
#
_symmetry.space_group_name_H-M   'P 1'
#
loop_
_entity.id
_entity.type
_entity.pdbx_description
1 polymer ?
#
loop_
_entity_poly.entity_id
_entity_poly.type
_entity_poly.pdbx_seq_one_letter_code
_entity_poly.pdbx_strand_id
1 'polypeptide(L)'
;MILALLVLVLGQEAVSRGDLRKLNPNQVRLVVRPGGSNLLAETAVRELRAWRGQVAIELRMPVSRKEAARLNRVPRFSARVVQGSIRDKSLRRVHAESVRAVPRTPLPVKERPCPDATLRGRSGADEVLVAPSGVDSCLLDWLARRRA
;
A
#
# COMPACT_ATOMS: atom_id res chain seq x y z
N MET A 1 -20.74 7.03 -13.76
CA MET A 1 -19.37 6.53 -14.01
C MET A 1 -18.79 6.09 -12.69
N ILE A 2 -18.77 4.78 -12.41
CA ILE A 2 -18.18 4.25 -11.18
C ILE A 2 -16.66 4.27 -11.41
N LEU A 3 -15.95 5.25 -10.85
CA LEU A 3 -14.49 5.18 -10.77
C LEU A 3 -14.15 3.92 -9.97
N ALA A 4 -13.79 2.84 -10.66
CA ALA A 4 -13.19 1.67 -10.03
C ALA A 4 -11.88 2.15 -9.37
N LEU A 5 -11.91 2.29 -8.05
CA LEU A 5 -10.84 2.90 -7.30
C LEU A 5 -9.68 1.89 -7.22
N LEU A 6 -8.62 2.15 -7.99
CA LEU A 6 -7.51 1.22 -8.11
C LEU A 6 -6.72 1.16 -6.81
N VAL A 7 -6.42 -0.04 -6.32
CA VAL A 7 -5.52 -0.22 -5.18
C VAL A 7 -4.09 -0.33 -5.70
N LEU A 8 -3.23 0.62 -5.35
CA LEU A 8 -1.82 0.61 -5.71
C LEU A 8 -0.97 0.10 -4.54
N VAL A 9 -0.25 -1.00 -4.76
CA VAL A 9 0.70 -1.57 -3.80
C VAL A 9 2.12 -1.13 -4.16
N LEU A 10 2.77 -0.39 -3.26
CA LEU A 10 4.16 0.08 -3.40
C LEU A 10 5.05 -0.46 -2.28
N GLY A 11 6.32 -0.70 -2.61
CA GLY A 11 7.37 -0.89 -1.60
C GLY A 11 7.68 0.41 -0.85
N GLN A 12 8.14 0.32 0.39
CA GLN A 12 8.51 1.52 1.16
C GLN A 12 9.66 2.31 0.52
N GLU A 13 10.50 1.67 -0.29
CA GLU A 13 11.60 2.28 -1.03
C GLU A 13 11.07 3.25 -2.08
N ALA A 14 10.03 2.84 -2.83
CA ALA A 14 9.36 3.70 -3.79
C ALA A 14 8.71 4.91 -3.11
N VAL A 15 8.02 4.67 -1.99
CA VAL A 15 7.46 5.75 -1.16
C VAL A 15 8.56 6.69 -0.68
N SER A 16 9.69 6.17 -0.21
CA SER A 16 10.83 6.93 0.29
C SER A 16 11.49 7.84 -0.75
N ARG A 17 11.46 7.44 -2.02
CA ARG A 17 11.96 8.25 -3.15
C ARG A 17 11.02 9.38 -3.57
N GLY A 18 9.80 9.43 -3.03
CA GLY A 18 8.81 10.45 -3.36
C GLY A 18 7.90 10.09 -4.53
N ASP A 19 7.79 8.80 -4.89
CA ASP A 19 6.94 8.35 -6.00
C ASP A 19 5.45 8.71 -5.80
N LEU A 20 5.00 8.90 -4.55
CA LEU A 20 3.64 9.35 -4.25
C LEU A 20 3.32 10.73 -4.85
N ARG A 21 4.30 11.60 -5.03
CA ARG A 21 4.10 12.96 -5.57
C ARG A 21 3.67 12.96 -7.03
N LYS A 22 3.93 11.86 -7.74
CA LYS A 22 3.53 11.65 -9.14
C LYS A 22 2.06 11.19 -9.27
N LEU A 23 1.44 10.80 -8.16
CA LEU A 23 0.12 10.19 -8.12
C LEU A 23 -0.94 11.19 -7.67
N ASN A 24 -2.17 10.97 -8.14
CA ASN A 24 -3.34 11.69 -7.66
C ASN A 24 -4.04 10.86 -6.55
N PRO A 25 -4.19 11.39 -5.33
CA PRO A 25 -4.81 10.68 -4.22
C PRO A 25 -6.28 10.28 -4.43
N ASN A 26 -6.99 10.94 -5.35
CA ASN A 26 -8.39 10.64 -5.63
C ASN A 26 -8.58 9.43 -6.56
N GLN A 27 -7.49 8.92 -7.13
CA GLN A 27 -7.53 7.84 -8.13
C GLN A 27 -7.00 6.52 -7.60
N VAL A 28 -6.22 6.54 -6.52
CA VAL A 28 -5.61 5.33 -5.97
C VAL A 28 -5.76 5.24 -4.47
N ARG A 29 -6.11 4.04 -4.00
CA ARG A 29 -5.92 3.62 -2.60
C ARG A 29 -4.50 3.10 -2.46
N LEU A 30 -3.73 3.68 -1.55
CA LEU A 30 -2.34 3.27 -1.36
C LEU A 30 -2.24 2.10 -0.37
N VAL A 31 -1.48 1.08 -0.73
CA VAL A 31 -1.02 0.02 0.16
C VAL A 31 0.49 0.04 0.18
N VAL A 32 1.09 0.25 1.35
CA VAL A 32 2.54 0.24 1.53
C VAL A 32 3.00 -1.12 2.02
N ARG A 33 4.02 -1.67 1.37
CA ARG A 33 4.73 -2.88 1.80
C ARG A 33 6.08 -2.48 2.42
N PRO A 34 6.25 -2.59 3.74
CA PRO A 34 7.50 -2.29 4.44
C PRO A 34 8.68 -3.24 4.11
N GLY A 35 8.45 -4.34 3.40
CA GLY A 35 9.51 -5.30 3.07
C GLY A 35 9.79 -6.27 4.22
N GLY A 36 11.06 -6.37 4.66
CA GLY A 36 11.52 -7.36 5.64
C GLY A 36 11.08 -7.10 7.09
N SER A 37 10.86 -5.84 7.46
CA SER A 37 10.43 -5.40 8.80
C SER A 37 9.30 -4.40 8.69
N ASN A 38 8.55 -4.13 9.77
CA ASN A 38 7.52 -3.08 9.77
C ASN A 38 8.12 -1.67 9.96
N LEU A 39 9.45 -1.55 10.01
CA LEU A 39 10.12 -0.29 10.27
C LEU A 39 10.18 0.56 8.99
N LEU A 40 9.34 1.58 8.92
CA LEU A 40 9.34 2.54 7.82
C LEU A 40 10.53 3.50 7.92
N ALA A 41 11.19 3.77 6.79
CA ALA A 41 12.15 4.86 6.66
C ALA A 41 11.52 6.22 7.05
N GLU A 42 12.32 7.16 7.57
CA GLU A 42 11.81 8.50 7.95
C GLU A 42 11.25 9.23 6.72
N THR A 43 11.91 9.08 5.57
CA THR A 43 11.46 9.64 4.30
C THR A 43 10.11 9.06 3.88
N ALA A 44 9.92 7.74 3.99
CA ALA A 44 8.62 7.12 3.74
C ALA A 44 7.53 7.70 4.64
N VAL A 45 7.80 7.83 5.96
CA VAL A 45 6.83 8.44 6.89
C VAL A 45 6.48 9.88 6.50
N ARG A 46 7.48 10.68 6.10
CA ARG A 46 7.24 12.06 5.65
C ARG A 46 6.33 12.10 4.42
N GLU A 47 6.57 11.27 3.42
CA GLU A 47 5.73 11.21 2.21
C GLU A 47 4.32 10.72 2.54
N LEU A 48 4.18 9.71 3.41
CA LEU A 48 2.86 9.21 3.84
C LEU A 48 2.07 10.23 4.68
N ARG A 49 2.74 11.08 5.46
CA ARG A 49 2.11 12.19 6.17
C ARG A 49 1.58 13.27 5.22
N ALA A 50 2.23 13.46 4.07
CA ALA A 50 1.80 14.41 3.05
C ALA A 50 0.69 13.85 2.14
N TRP A 51 0.52 12.52 2.11
CA TRP A 51 -0.49 11.85 1.31
C TRP A 51 -1.91 12.12 1.84
N ARG A 52 -2.79 12.64 0.98
CA ARG A 52 -4.17 13.00 1.34
C ARG A 52 -5.19 11.89 1.12
N GLY A 53 -4.80 10.81 0.44
CA GLY A 53 -5.66 9.67 0.14
C GLY A 53 -5.66 8.63 1.25
N GLN A 54 -6.40 7.54 1.04
CA GLN A 54 -6.41 6.42 1.98
C GLN A 54 -5.07 5.66 1.93
N VAL A 55 -4.54 5.31 3.11
CA VAL A 55 -3.31 4.53 3.27
C VAL A 55 -3.61 3.26 4.05
N ALA A 56 -3.19 2.12 3.50
CA ALA A 56 -3.06 0.88 4.23
C ALA A 56 -1.59 0.46 4.30
N ILE A 57 -1.19 -0.17 5.40
CA ILE A 57 0.18 -0.66 5.61
C ILE A 57 0.12 -2.17 5.84
N GLU A 58 0.87 -2.92 5.05
CA GLU A 58 1.05 -4.36 5.26
C GLU A 58 1.94 -4.59 6.48
N LEU A 59 1.44 -5.32 7.48
CA LEU A 59 2.16 -5.61 8.72
C LEU A 59 2.46 -7.11 8.87
N ARG A 60 3.62 -7.40 9.45
CA ARG A 60 4.07 -8.72 9.87
C ARG A 60 4.15 -8.76 11.39
N MET A 61 3.52 -9.74 12.02
CA MET A 61 3.55 -9.86 13.49
C MET A 61 4.77 -10.67 13.94
N PRO A 62 5.35 -10.36 15.11
CA PRO A 62 4.97 -9.28 16.04
C PRO A 62 5.50 -7.89 15.64
N VAL A 63 4.86 -6.82 16.13
CA VAL A 63 5.33 -5.43 15.98
C VAL A 63 6.13 -4.99 17.21
N SER A 64 7.40 -4.65 17.03
CA SER A 64 8.26 -4.11 18.08
C SER A 64 7.83 -2.70 18.51
N ARG A 65 8.30 -2.23 19.68
CA ARG A 65 8.04 -0.85 20.14
C ARG A 65 8.60 0.19 19.17
N LYS A 66 9.78 -0.05 18.61
CA LYS A 66 10.44 0.84 17.63
C LYS A 66 9.62 0.97 16.35
N GLU A 67 9.12 -0.15 15.82
CA GLU A 67 8.25 -0.17 14.65
C GLU A 67 6.92 0.53 14.92
N ALA A 68 6.26 0.23 16.04
CA ALA A 68 5.00 0.87 16.42
C ALA A 68 5.15 2.40 16.54
N ALA A 69 6.20 2.87 17.22
CA ALA A 69 6.49 4.30 17.33
C ALA A 69 6.68 4.98 15.96
N ARG A 70 7.23 4.25 14.98
CA ARG A 70 7.40 4.74 13.61
C ARG A 70 6.06 4.75 12.85
N LEU A 71 5.32 3.65 12.90
CA LEU A 71 4.02 3.50 12.24
C LEU A 71 3.02 4.54 12.72
N ASN A 72 2.99 4.81 14.02
CA ASN A 72 2.05 5.77 14.63
C ASN A 72 2.32 7.24 14.23
N ARG A 73 3.43 7.52 13.54
CA ARG A 73 3.66 8.84 12.91
C ARG A 73 2.91 9.02 11.60
N VAL A 74 2.41 7.93 11.01
CA VAL A 74 1.55 7.98 9.82
C VAL A 74 0.10 8.22 10.27
N PRO A 75 -0.55 9.30 9.83
CA PRO A 75 -1.92 9.59 10.23
C PRO A 75 -2.89 8.61 9.56
N ARG A 76 -3.92 8.19 10.30
CA ARG A 76 -5.15 7.59 9.75
C ARG A 76 -4.93 6.41 8.79
N PHE A 77 -3.97 5.53 9.10
CA PHE A 77 -3.72 4.36 8.28
C PHE A 77 -4.51 3.15 8.74
N SER A 78 -4.83 2.25 7.81
CA SER A 78 -5.37 0.92 8.11
C SER A 78 -4.27 -0.15 8.07
N ALA A 79 -4.30 -1.11 8.98
CA ALA A 79 -3.35 -2.21 9.04
C ALA A 79 -3.86 -3.44 8.27
N ARG A 80 -3.00 -4.01 7.43
CA ARG A 80 -3.22 -5.25 6.70
C ARG A 80 -2.25 -6.32 7.18
N VAL A 81 -2.69 -7.25 8.01
CA VAL A 81 -1.81 -8.32 8.52
C VAL A 81 -1.58 -9.34 7.40
N VAL A 82 -0.35 -9.36 6.87
CA VAL A 82 0.07 -10.29 5.81
C VAL A 82 0.77 -11.53 6.36
N GLN A 83 1.34 -11.44 7.56
CA GLN A 83 2.01 -12.55 8.24
C GLN A 83 1.76 -12.48 9.74
N GLY A 84 1.47 -13.63 10.35
CA GLY A 84 1.07 -13.73 11.75
C GLY A 84 -0.43 -13.55 11.97
N SER A 85 -0.82 -13.08 13.16
CA SER A 85 -2.22 -13.07 13.61
C SER A 85 -2.75 -11.65 13.84
N ILE A 86 -3.99 -11.39 13.41
CA ILE A 86 -4.72 -10.16 13.76
C ILE A 86 -5.06 -10.06 15.27
N ARG A 87 -4.89 -11.16 16.02
CA ARG A 87 -5.09 -11.21 17.47
C ARG A 87 -3.79 -11.00 18.26
N ASP A 88 -2.67 -10.73 17.58
CA ASP A 88 -1.38 -10.52 18.24
C ASP A 88 -1.44 -9.29 19.17
N LYS A 89 -1.00 -9.45 20.43
CA LYS A 89 -1.05 -8.39 21.46
C LYS A 89 -0.23 -7.16 21.07
N SER A 90 0.80 -7.30 20.24
CA SER A 90 1.64 -6.19 19.78
C SER A 90 0.88 -5.16 18.94
N LEU A 91 -0.23 -5.54 18.30
CA LEU A 91 -1.09 -4.62 17.54
C LEU A 91 -1.68 -3.51 18.41
N ARG A 92 -1.84 -3.74 19.73
CA ARG A 92 -2.31 -2.73 20.68
C ARG A 92 -1.39 -1.51 20.76
N ARG A 93 -0.14 -1.63 20.29
CA ARG A 93 0.83 -0.53 20.24
C ARG A 93 0.61 0.39 19.03
N VAL A 94 -0.21 -0.03 18.07
CA VAL A 94 -0.35 0.60 16.77
C VAL A 94 -1.71 1.30 16.69
N HIS A 95 -1.73 2.58 16.32
CA HIS A 95 -2.95 3.39 16.23
C HIS A 95 -3.58 3.31 14.83
N ALA A 96 -3.76 2.08 14.32
CA ALA A 96 -4.41 1.86 13.05
C ALA A 96 -5.94 2.08 13.17
N GLU A 97 -6.56 2.72 12.19
CA GLU A 97 -8.01 2.95 12.17
C GLU A 97 -8.80 1.64 12.03
N SER A 98 -8.22 0.68 11.33
CA SER A 98 -8.78 -0.66 11.21
C SER A 98 -7.67 -1.69 11.04
N VAL A 99 -7.93 -2.92 11.45
CA VAL A 99 -7.00 -4.06 11.28
C VAL A 99 -7.73 -5.16 10.54
N ARG A 100 -7.16 -5.65 9.44
CA ARG A 100 -7.71 -6.77 8.67
C ARG A 100 -6.63 -7.78 8.32
N ALA A 101 -7.00 -9.06 8.27
CA ALA A 101 -6.15 -10.09 7.71
C ALA A 101 -6.17 -9.99 6.18
N VAL A 102 -5.02 -10.09 5.54
CA VAL A 102 -4.98 -10.22 4.07
C VAL A 102 -5.35 -11.66 3.70
N PRO A 103 -6.31 -11.87 2.80
CA PRO A 103 -6.60 -13.21 2.29
C PRO A 103 -5.33 -13.85 1.72
N ARG A 104 -5.03 -15.08 2.14
CA ARG A 104 -3.84 -15.81 1.70
C ARG A 104 -3.89 -16.19 0.22
N THR A 105 -5.09 -16.24 -0.36
CA THR A 105 -5.28 -16.55 -1.77
C THR A 105 -4.89 -15.33 -2.61
N PRO A 106 -3.81 -15.40 -3.41
CA PRO A 106 -3.45 -14.31 -4.30
C PRO A 106 -4.59 -14.08 -5.31
N LEU A 107 -4.86 -12.81 -5.61
CA LEU A 107 -5.75 -12.46 -6.72
C LEU A 107 -5.11 -12.91 -8.04
N PRO A 108 -5.91 -13.41 -9.01
CA PRO A 108 -5.38 -13.82 -10.30
C PRO A 108 -4.82 -12.61 -11.03
N VAL A 109 -3.77 -12.84 -11.83
CA VAL A 109 -3.18 -11.84 -12.69
C VAL A 109 -4.11 -11.60 -13.88
N LYS A 110 -4.49 -10.34 -14.11
CA LYS A 110 -5.29 -9.94 -15.27
C LYS A 110 -4.41 -9.44 -16.41
N GLU A 111 -3.43 -8.61 -16.08
CA GLU A 111 -2.61 -7.90 -17.05
C GLU A 111 -1.24 -7.57 -16.44
N ARG A 112 -0.22 -7.42 -17.29
CA ARG A 112 1.09 -6.87 -16.91
C ARG A 112 1.29 -5.55 -17.66
N PRO A 113 0.88 -4.42 -17.05
CA PRO A 113 0.88 -3.13 -17.75
C PRO A 113 2.30 -2.59 -18.02
N CYS A 114 3.26 -2.94 -17.16
CA CYS A 114 4.66 -2.55 -17.26
C CYS A 114 5.55 -3.73 -16.82
N PRO A 115 6.86 -3.75 -17.17
CA PRO A 115 7.76 -4.88 -16.87
C PRO A 115 7.75 -5.31 -15.39
N ASP A 116 7.71 -4.35 -14.48
CA ASP A 116 7.74 -4.57 -13.03
C ASP A 116 6.38 -4.35 -12.35
N ALA A 117 5.29 -4.24 -13.12
CA ALA A 117 3.95 -4.01 -12.57
C ALA A 117 2.98 -5.12 -12.98
N THR A 118 2.10 -5.50 -12.06
CA THR A 118 1.08 -6.52 -12.31
C THR A 118 -0.27 -6.06 -11.82
N LEU A 119 -1.27 -6.05 -12.71
CA LEU A 119 -2.66 -5.85 -12.33
C LEU A 119 -3.27 -7.19 -11.93
N ARG A 120 -3.79 -7.25 -10.70
CA ARG A 120 -4.44 -8.44 -10.14
C ARG A 120 -5.88 -8.09 -9.77
N GLY A 121 -6.81 -9.02 -9.96
CA GLY A 121 -8.20 -8.78 -9.60
C GLY A 121 -9.11 -9.89 -10.08
N ARG A 122 -10.30 -9.98 -9.48
CA ARG A 122 -11.40 -10.83 -9.98
C ARG A 122 -12.43 -9.92 -10.65
N SER A 123 -13.16 -10.44 -11.64
CA SER A 123 -14.24 -9.70 -12.28
C SER A 123 -15.25 -9.21 -11.22
N GLY A 124 -15.56 -7.91 -11.24
CA GLY A 124 -16.51 -7.28 -10.30
C GLY A 124 -15.95 -6.84 -8.93
N ALA A 125 -14.63 -6.90 -8.71
CA ALA A 125 -14.00 -6.45 -7.46
C ALA A 125 -12.94 -5.35 -7.69
N ASP A 126 -12.52 -4.67 -6.61
CA ASP A 126 -11.40 -3.71 -6.63
C ASP A 126 -10.15 -4.37 -7.23
N GLU A 127 -9.58 -3.72 -8.25
CA GLU A 127 -8.35 -4.17 -8.88
C GLU A 127 -7.13 -3.69 -8.09
N VAL A 128 -6.12 -4.54 -8.00
CA VAL A 128 -4.89 -4.32 -7.26
C VAL A 128 -3.73 -4.26 -8.24
N LEU A 129 -3.22 -3.05 -8.47
CA LEU A 129 -1.98 -2.82 -9.19
C LEU A 129 -0.80 -2.96 -8.24
N VAL A 130 0.05 -3.95 -8.47
CA VAL A 130 1.24 -4.20 -7.67
C VAL A 130 2.45 -3.69 -8.44
N ALA A 131 3.15 -2.69 -7.90
CA ALA A 131 4.31 -2.04 -8.53
C ALA A 131 5.51 -1.99 -7.54
N PRO A 132 6.20 -3.12 -7.33
CA PRO A 132 7.33 -3.23 -6.39
C PRO A 132 8.45 -2.22 -6.66
N SER A 133 8.79 -1.99 -7.92
CA SER A 133 9.89 -1.10 -8.31
C SER A 133 9.53 0.39 -8.18
N GLY A 134 8.25 0.73 -8.02
CA GLY A 134 7.76 2.09 -7.82
C GLY A 134 6.92 2.61 -8.98
N VAL A 135 6.88 3.94 -9.11
CA VAL A 135 6.05 4.63 -10.12
C VAL A 135 6.97 5.27 -11.18
N ASP A 136 6.99 4.66 -12.37
CA ASP A 136 7.72 5.10 -13.55
C ASP A 136 6.80 5.72 -14.61
N SER A 137 7.37 6.18 -15.74
CA SER A 137 6.61 6.78 -16.85
C SER A 137 5.62 5.78 -17.45
N CYS A 138 6.01 4.52 -17.63
CA CYS A 138 5.11 3.48 -18.13
C CYS A 138 3.84 3.36 -17.28
N LEU A 139 4.01 3.31 -15.96
CA LEU A 139 2.90 3.16 -15.02
C LEU A 139 2.00 4.40 -15.03
N LEU A 140 2.61 5.59 -15.11
CA LEU A 140 1.86 6.85 -15.20
C LEU A 140 1.03 6.93 -16.48
N ASP A 141 1.61 6.56 -17.62
CA ASP A 141 0.92 6.54 -18.91
C ASP A 141 -0.23 5.53 -18.91
N TRP A 142 -0.01 4.35 -18.35
CA TRP A 142 -1.05 3.34 -18.20
C TRP A 142 -2.17 3.81 -17.27
N LEU A 143 -1.83 4.42 -16.14
CA LEU A 143 -2.79 5.01 -15.20
C LEU A 143 -3.58 6.16 -15.85
N ALA A 144 -2.97 6.92 -16.77
CA ALA A 144 -3.65 7.96 -17.52
C ALA A 144 -4.62 7.37 -18.55
N ARG A 145 -4.21 6.35 -19.31
CA ARG A 145 -5.06 5.65 -20.29
C ARG A 145 -6.27 4.99 -19.66
N ARG A 146 -6.13 4.39 -18.46
CA ARG A 146 -7.25 3.75 -17.75
C ARG A 146 -8.33 4.75 -17.28
N ARG A 147 -8.05 6.06 -17.35
CA ARG A 147 -9.01 7.13 -17.02
C ARG A 147 -9.80 7.61 -18.23
N ALA A 148 -9.25 7.45 -19.43
CA ALA A 148 -9.88 7.84 -20.69
C ALA A 148 -10.95 6.82 -21.08
#